data_AF-A0A6A4H0X5-F1
#
_entry.id   AF-A0A6A4H0X5-F1
#
_cell.length_a   1.000
_cell.length_b   1.000
_cell.length_c   1.000
_cell.angle_alpha   90.00
_cell.angle_beta   90.00
_cell.angle_gamma   90.00
#
_symmetry.space_group_name_H-M   'P 1'
#
loop_
_entity.id
_entity.type
_entity.pdbx_description
1 polymer ?
#
loop_
_entity_poly.entity_id
_entity_poly.type
_entity_poly.pdbx_seq_one_letter_code
_entity_poly.pdbx_strand_id
1 'polypeptide(L)'
;YEVVVQMVPVSEELDEDNVLRLIETDNSLQGGSILRACWIKPPERRKTNQKVAHAIFTFNSPETANHILQNGVIVQNKSLETHKSLSDPKQCLKCQRFGHFARECKHSGDVCARCAEPHQTSTCTAPIEELKCVLCERRGHAASDRNCPVFTRRVASLHNRRAGSNYRLFVTNEPETW
;
A
#
# COMPACT_ATOMS: atom_id res chain seq x y z
N TYR A 1 -7.39 -0.20 -12.47
CA TYR A 1 -6.65 0.97 -11.95
C TYR A 1 -6.84 1.04 -10.45
N GLU A 2 -5.76 0.92 -9.68
CA GLU A 2 -5.87 0.76 -8.21
C GLU A 2 -5.62 2.08 -7.47
N VAL A 3 -6.56 2.45 -6.61
CA VAL A 3 -6.50 3.66 -5.79
C VAL A 3 -6.63 3.26 -4.33
N VAL A 4 -5.75 3.78 -3.48
CA VAL A 4 -5.86 3.67 -2.04
C VAL A 4 -6.85 4.71 -1.56
N VAL A 5 -7.88 4.27 -0.83
CA VAL A 5 -8.85 5.12 -0.14
C VAL A 5 -8.52 5.14 1.35
N GLN A 6 -8.38 6.34 1.90
CA GLN A 6 -7.94 6.52 3.26
C GLN A 6 -9.12 6.61 4.24
N MET A 7 -8.96 6.01 5.43
CA MET A 7 -9.90 6.14 6.54
C MET A 7 -11.34 5.68 6.24
N VAL A 8 -11.50 4.63 5.44
CA VAL A 8 -12.82 4.02 5.18
C VAL A 8 -13.38 3.43 6.48
N PRO A 9 -14.65 3.71 6.83
CA PRO A 9 -15.31 3.12 8.00
C PRO A 9 -15.25 1.59 7.95
N VAL A 10 -14.83 0.95 9.03
CA VAL A 10 -14.71 -0.53 9.06
C VAL A 10 -16.07 -1.24 9.06
N SER A 11 -17.16 -0.51 9.25
CA SER A 11 -18.53 -1.02 9.14
C SER A 11 -18.97 -1.21 7.69
N GLU A 12 -18.20 -0.75 6.71
CA GLU A 12 -18.46 -1.01 5.29
C GLU A 12 -18.06 -2.44 4.90
N GLU A 13 -19.01 -3.18 4.34
CA GLU A 13 -18.83 -4.53 3.83
C GLU A 13 -18.37 -4.47 2.36
N LEU A 14 -17.10 -4.08 2.16
CA LEU A 14 -16.49 -3.82 0.85
C LEU A 14 -16.43 -5.05 -0.08
N ASP A 15 -16.72 -6.24 0.44
CA ASP A 15 -16.83 -7.50 -0.28
C ASP A 15 -18.22 -7.74 -0.87
N GLU A 16 -19.24 -6.97 -0.49
CA GLU A 16 -20.55 -7.07 -1.10
C GLU A 16 -20.70 -6.14 -2.32
N ASP A 17 -21.16 -6.71 -3.44
CA ASP A 17 -21.36 -5.96 -4.69
C ASP A 17 -22.36 -4.80 -4.53
N ASN A 18 -23.44 -4.97 -3.76
CA ASN A 18 -24.44 -3.93 -3.47
C ASN A 18 -23.81 -2.71 -2.81
N VAL A 19 -22.87 -2.90 -1.88
CA VAL A 19 -22.15 -1.79 -1.23
C VAL A 19 -21.32 -1.04 -2.26
N LEU A 20 -20.63 -1.74 -3.17
CA LEU A 20 -19.86 -1.10 -4.24
C LEU A 20 -20.76 -0.30 -5.20
N ARG A 21 -21.93 -0.82 -5.56
CA ARG A 21 -22.91 -0.12 -6.41
C ARG A 21 -23.48 1.13 -5.73
N LEU A 22 -23.70 1.10 -4.42
CA LEU A 22 -24.12 2.27 -3.64
C LEU A 22 -23.03 3.34 -3.63
N ILE A 23 -21.79 2.95 -3.36
CA ILE A 23 -20.64 3.87 -3.42
C ILE A 23 -20.51 4.50 -4.81
N GLU A 24 -20.67 3.73 -5.88
CA GLU A 24 -20.68 4.28 -7.24
C GLU A 24 -21.75 5.36 -7.42
N THR A 25 -22.96 5.08 -6.95
CA THR A 25 -24.09 6.02 -7.04
C THR A 25 -23.81 7.31 -6.27
N ASP A 26 -23.32 7.20 -5.03
CA ASP A 26 -22.94 8.33 -4.17
C ASP A 26 -21.83 9.21 -4.79
N ASN A 27 -21.02 8.62 -5.68
CA ASN A 27 -19.90 9.30 -6.35
C ASN A 27 -20.21 9.67 -7.81
N SER A 28 -21.48 9.59 -8.22
CA SER A 28 -21.90 9.85 -9.62
C SER A 28 -21.12 9.03 -10.66
N LEU A 29 -20.74 7.80 -10.29
CA LEU A 29 -20.06 6.86 -11.17
C LEU A 29 -21.06 5.96 -11.88
N GLN A 30 -20.68 5.47 -13.05
CA GLN A 30 -21.44 4.43 -13.73
C GLN A 30 -21.39 3.11 -12.94
N GLY A 31 -22.52 2.41 -12.87
CA GLY A 31 -22.59 1.07 -12.27
C GLY A 31 -21.55 0.13 -12.88
N GLY A 32 -20.76 -0.55 -12.04
CA GLY A 32 -19.68 -1.44 -12.49
C GLY A 32 -18.32 -0.76 -12.69
N SER A 33 -18.19 0.51 -12.33
CA SER A 33 -16.91 1.24 -12.36
C SER A 33 -15.89 0.70 -11.36
N ILE A 34 -16.34 0.29 -10.17
CA ILE A 34 -15.55 -0.35 -9.12
C ILE A 34 -15.62 -1.87 -9.34
N LEU A 35 -14.51 -2.47 -9.75
CA LEU A 35 -14.42 -3.91 -9.97
C LEU A 35 -14.31 -4.70 -8.67
N ARG A 36 -13.64 -4.12 -7.67
CA ARG A 36 -13.52 -4.66 -6.30
C ARG A 36 -13.01 -3.59 -5.35
N ALA A 37 -13.30 -3.76 -4.08
CA ALA A 37 -12.60 -3.09 -3.00
C ALA A 37 -12.04 -4.13 -2.01
N CYS A 38 -10.84 -3.90 -1.50
CA CYS A 38 -10.26 -4.78 -0.50
C CYS A 38 -9.52 -4.00 0.59
N TRP A 39 -9.58 -4.51 1.82
CA TRP A 39 -8.88 -3.92 2.94
C TRP A 39 -7.37 -4.16 2.84
N ILE A 40 -6.56 -3.11 2.95
CA ILE A 40 -5.09 -3.23 3.01
C ILE A 40 -4.68 -4.02 4.25
N LYS A 41 -5.37 -3.76 5.36
CA LYS A 41 -5.20 -4.47 6.62
C LYS A 41 -6.38 -5.44 6.81
N PRO A 42 -6.13 -6.75 6.81
CA PRO A 42 -7.18 -7.74 7.02
C PRO A 42 -7.96 -7.51 8.32
N PRO A 43 -9.28 -7.75 8.35
CA PRO A 43 -10.14 -7.57 9.52
C PRO A 43 -9.59 -8.24 10.79
N GLU A 44 -9.03 -9.45 10.66
CA GLU A 44 -8.55 -10.28 11.76
C GLU A 44 -7.33 -9.66 12.47
N ARG A 45 -6.64 -8.73 11.80
CA ARG A 45 -5.44 -8.06 12.32
C ARG A 45 -5.76 -6.70 12.93
N ARG A 46 -7.03 -6.26 12.92
CA ARG A 46 -7.45 -4.95 13.44
C ARG A 46 -7.38 -4.90 14.96
N LYS A 47 -7.24 -3.70 15.50
CA LYS A 47 -7.37 -3.49 16.96
C LYS A 47 -8.86 -3.56 17.31
N THR A 48 -9.21 -4.03 18.50
CA THR A 48 -10.60 -4.25 18.97
C THR A 48 -11.52 -3.05 18.76
N ASN A 49 -11.00 -1.81 18.89
CA ASN A 49 -11.78 -0.58 18.77
C ASN A 49 -11.42 0.27 17.54
N GLN A 50 -10.87 -0.35 16.49
CA GLN A 50 -10.49 0.35 15.27
C GLN A 50 -11.74 0.73 14.46
N LYS A 51 -12.00 2.02 14.25
CA LYS A 51 -13.19 2.53 13.54
C LYS A 51 -13.01 2.73 12.03
N VAL A 52 -11.77 2.91 11.58
CA VAL A 52 -11.43 3.17 10.17
C VAL A 52 -10.23 2.34 9.74
N ALA A 53 -10.14 2.02 8.45
CA ALA A 53 -9.00 1.37 7.84
C ALA A 53 -8.79 1.88 6.41
N HIS A 54 -7.62 1.60 5.83
CA HIS A 54 -7.35 1.90 4.42
C HIS A 54 -7.79 0.73 3.54
N ALA A 55 -8.36 1.06 2.39
CA ALA A 55 -8.78 0.09 1.39
C ALA A 55 -8.14 0.41 0.03
N ILE A 56 -8.06 -0.58 -0.84
CA ILE A 56 -7.70 -0.42 -2.25
C ILE A 56 -8.96 -0.64 -3.07
N PHE A 57 -9.34 0.35 -3.87
CA PHE A 57 -10.43 0.28 -4.81
C PHE A 57 -9.84 0.06 -6.20
N THR A 58 -10.34 -0.94 -6.91
CA THR A 58 -9.92 -1.25 -8.28
C THR A 58 -10.99 -0.75 -9.23
N PHE A 59 -10.63 0.22 -10.08
CA PHE A 59 -11.51 0.77 -11.11
C PHE A 59 -11.28 0.12 -12.46
N ASN A 60 -12.33 0.05 -13.27
CA ASN A 60 -12.32 -0.52 -14.62
C ASN A 60 -11.63 0.36 -15.68
N SER A 61 -11.52 1.67 -15.43
CA SER A 61 -10.96 2.66 -16.35
C SER A 61 -9.99 3.62 -15.62
N PRO A 62 -9.01 4.21 -16.33
CA PRO A 62 -8.18 5.26 -15.77
C PRO A 62 -8.97 6.55 -15.54
N GLU A 63 -9.96 6.86 -16.38
CA GLU A 63 -10.77 8.08 -16.28
C GLU A 63 -11.56 8.11 -14.96
N THR A 64 -12.23 7.01 -14.63
CA THR A 64 -12.97 6.91 -13.36
C THR A 64 -12.03 6.91 -12.16
N ALA A 65 -10.87 6.26 -12.26
CA ALA A 65 -9.86 6.31 -11.21
C ALA A 65 -9.31 7.73 -11.02
N ASN A 66 -9.07 8.48 -12.10
CA ASN A 66 -8.58 9.85 -12.08
C ASN A 66 -9.61 10.80 -11.46
N HIS A 67 -10.88 10.66 -11.82
CA HIS A 67 -11.97 11.40 -11.18
C HIS A 67 -11.93 11.23 -9.65
N ILE A 68 -11.76 10.00 -9.17
CA ILE A 68 -11.65 9.69 -7.74
C ILE A 68 -10.34 10.21 -7.11
N LEU A 69 -9.23 10.23 -7.85
CA LEU A 69 -7.95 10.79 -7.40
C LEU A 69 -7.95 12.33 -7.31
N GLN A 70 -8.80 12.98 -8.09
CA GLN A 70 -8.95 14.44 -8.11
C GLN A 70 -9.95 14.91 -7.05
N ASN A 71 -11.11 14.24 -6.97
CA ASN A 71 -12.25 14.71 -6.17
C ASN A 71 -12.38 14.01 -4.81
N GLY A 72 -11.60 12.95 -4.58
CA GLY A 72 -11.80 12.04 -3.46
C GLY A 72 -12.92 11.03 -3.74
N VAL A 73 -13.29 10.28 -2.71
CA VAL A 73 -14.42 9.34 -2.78
C VAL A 73 -15.34 9.54 -1.58
N ILE A 74 -16.63 9.53 -1.82
CA ILE A 74 -17.67 9.59 -0.80
C ILE A 74 -18.00 8.15 -0.36
N VAL A 75 -17.88 7.87 0.93
CA VAL A 75 -18.32 6.60 1.54
C VAL A 75 -19.06 6.93 2.83
N GLN A 76 -20.30 6.42 2.99
CA GLN A 76 -21.20 6.79 4.10
C GLN A 76 -21.31 8.33 4.29
N ASN A 77 -21.53 9.09 3.21
CA ASN A 77 -21.60 10.56 3.24
C ASN A 77 -20.33 11.28 3.72
N LYS A 78 -19.17 10.60 3.76
CA LYS A 78 -17.88 11.23 4.11
C LYS A 78 -16.98 11.26 2.89
N SER A 79 -16.45 12.45 2.58
CA SER A 79 -15.40 12.59 1.57
C SER A 79 -14.06 12.10 2.14
N LEU A 80 -13.47 11.13 1.47
CA LEU A 80 -12.24 10.45 1.87
C LEU A 80 -11.11 10.75 0.89
N GLU A 81 -9.90 10.92 1.44
CA GLU A 81 -8.70 11.16 0.65
C GLU A 81 -8.26 9.90 -0.11
N THR A 82 -7.69 10.12 -1.29
CA THR A 82 -7.28 9.06 -2.19
C THR A 82 -5.88 9.30 -2.76
N HIS A 83 -5.18 8.22 -3.10
CA HIS A 83 -3.92 8.28 -3.84
C HIS A 83 -3.71 7.01 -4.67
N LYS A 84 -2.86 7.06 -5.69
CA LYS A 84 -2.57 5.88 -6.52
C LYS A 84 -1.96 4.77 -5.68
N SER A 85 -2.46 3.55 -5.87
CA SER A 85 -1.81 2.36 -5.35
C SER A 85 -0.54 2.10 -6.17
N LEU A 86 0.61 2.49 -5.60
CA LEU A 86 1.91 2.20 -6.19
C LEU A 86 2.55 1.05 -5.41
N SER A 87 3.02 0.03 -6.12
CA SER A 87 3.62 -1.12 -5.45
C SER A 87 4.98 -0.78 -4.84
N ASP A 88 5.24 -1.35 -3.68
CA ASP A 88 6.58 -1.36 -3.08
C ASP A 88 7.54 -2.30 -3.80
N PRO A 89 8.86 -2.08 -3.67
CA PRO A 89 9.84 -3.05 -4.09
C PRO A 89 9.72 -4.32 -3.26
N LYS A 90 9.71 -5.47 -3.94
CA LYS A 90 9.72 -6.79 -3.31
C LYS A 90 10.93 -6.92 -2.38
N GLN A 91 10.68 -7.06 -1.08
CA GLN A 91 11.70 -7.24 -0.04
C GLN A 91 11.60 -8.66 0.53
N CYS A 92 12.72 -9.37 0.56
CA CYS A 92 12.80 -10.72 1.09
C CYS A 92 12.73 -10.71 2.60
N LEU A 93 11.73 -11.37 3.20
CA LEU A 93 11.59 -11.43 4.66
C LEU A 93 12.67 -12.27 5.38
N LYS A 94 13.44 -13.08 4.62
CA LYS A 94 14.54 -13.90 5.15
C LYS A 94 15.85 -13.10 5.25
N CYS A 95 16.29 -12.46 4.17
CA CYS A 95 17.57 -11.74 4.15
C CYS A 95 17.43 -10.20 4.10
N GLN A 96 16.21 -9.68 4.12
CA GLN A 96 15.83 -8.26 3.99
C GLN A 96 16.23 -7.57 2.68
N ARG A 97 16.91 -8.25 1.75
CA ARG A 97 17.32 -7.68 0.45
C ARG A 97 16.15 -7.61 -0.54
N PHE A 98 16.27 -6.75 -1.54
CA PHE A 98 15.25 -6.58 -2.58
C PHE A 98 15.36 -7.60 -3.71
N GLY A 99 14.25 -7.83 -4.42
CA GLY A 99 14.19 -8.49 -5.73
C GLY A 99 13.68 -9.94 -5.73
N HIS A 100 13.51 -10.57 -4.57
CA HIS A 100 13.05 -11.96 -4.47
C HIS A 100 12.17 -12.16 -3.23
N PHE A 101 11.36 -13.22 -3.24
CA PHE A 101 10.59 -13.64 -2.07
C PHE A 101 11.40 -14.54 -1.14
N ALA A 102 10.98 -14.69 0.12
CA ALA A 102 11.66 -15.55 1.09
C ALA A 102 11.81 -17.01 0.61
N ARG A 103 10.78 -17.55 -0.07
CA ARG A 103 10.80 -18.90 -0.68
C ARG A 103 11.84 -19.09 -1.79
N GLU A 104 12.30 -17.99 -2.41
CA GLU A 104 13.31 -17.97 -3.48
C GLU A 104 14.70 -17.61 -2.91
N CYS A 105 14.81 -17.38 -1.61
CA CYS A 105 16.02 -16.88 -0.98
C CYS A 105 17.08 -17.97 -0.88
N LYS A 106 18.25 -17.73 -1.47
CA LYS A 106 19.42 -18.60 -1.38
C LYS A 106 20.28 -18.37 -0.12
N HIS A 107 19.91 -17.38 0.70
CA HIS A 107 20.62 -17.12 1.95
C HIS A 107 20.38 -18.27 2.95
N SER A 108 21.43 -18.74 3.61
CA SER A 108 21.36 -19.88 4.53
C SER A 108 20.53 -19.54 5.79
N GLY A 109 20.83 -18.42 6.45
CA GLY A 109 20.13 -17.97 7.67
C GLY A 109 19.09 -16.87 7.46
N ASP A 110 18.32 -16.59 8.52
CA ASP A 110 17.47 -15.40 8.64
C ASP A 110 18.29 -14.20 9.10
N VAL A 111 17.89 -13.02 8.68
CA VAL A 111 18.42 -11.73 9.11
C VAL A 111 17.29 -10.91 9.68
N CYS A 112 17.44 -10.51 10.93
CA CYS A 112 16.42 -9.79 11.66
C CYS A 112 16.20 -8.40 11.05
N ALA A 113 14.95 -8.09 10.70
CA ALA A 113 14.60 -6.77 10.17
C ALA A 113 14.76 -5.66 11.21
N ARG A 114 14.74 -5.98 12.52
CA ARG A 114 14.78 -4.99 13.60
C ARG A 114 16.21 -4.60 13.99
N CYS A 115 17.10 -5.58 14.17
CA CYS A 115 18.45 -5.33 14.68
C CYS A 115 19.57 -5.82 13.76
N ALA A 116 19.26 -6.36 12.58
CA ALA A 116 20.22 -6.88 11.60
C ALA A 116 21.02 -8.13 12.02
N GLU A 117 20.72 -8.72 13.19
CA GLU A 117 21.37 -9.93 13.71
C GLU A 117 20.80 -11.23 13.10
N PRO A 118 21.54 -12.37 13.15
CA PRO A 118 21.16 -13.62 12.48
C PRO A 118 20.10 -14.41 13.26
N HIS A 119 18.87 -13.93 13.25
CA HIS A 119 17.69 -14.62 13.80
C HIS A 119 16.39 -14.18 13.10
N GLN A 120 15.31 -14.91 13.33
CA GLN A 120 13.99 -14.55 12.82
C GLN A 120 13.44 -13.29 13.49
N THR A 121 12.91 -12.35 12.70
CA THR A 121 12.36 -11.09 13.23
C THR A 121 11.26 -11.31 14.29
N SER A 122 10.50 -12.40 14.17
CA SER A 122 9.45 -12.78 15.14
C SER A 122 9.97 -13.13 16.53
N THR A 123 11.22 -13.60 16.65
CA THR A 123 11.85 -13.98 17.91
C THR A 123 12.80 -12.91 18.45
N CYS A 124 12.81 -11.73 17.83
CA CYS A 124 13.71 -10.64 18.19
C CYS A 124 13.29 -10.00 19.52
N THR A 125 14.22 -9.95 20.47
CA THR A 125 14.05 -9.30 21.79
C THR A 125 14.77 -7.97 21.90
N ALA A 126 15.39 -7.48 20.82
CA ALA A 126 16.14 -6.24 20.83
C ALA A 126 15.24 -5.03 21.17
N PRO A 127 15.65 -4.17 22.12
CA PRO A 127 14.91 -2.98 22.49
C PRO A 127 14.92 -1.94 21.34
N ILE A 128 14.09 -0.91 21.44
CA ILE A 128 13.89 0.08 20.35
C ILE A 128 15.18 0.87 20.08
N GLU A 129 15.98 1.10 21.12
CA GLU A 129 17.26 1.81 21.08
C GLU A 129 18.33 1.04 20.32
N GLU A 130 18.17 -0.28 20.20
CA GLU A 130 19.08 -1.18 19.47
C GLU A 130 18.62 -1.45 18.04
N LEU A 131 17.58 -0.77 17.56
CA LEU A 131 17.16 -0.91 16.17
C LEU A 131 18.32 -0.55 15.24
N LYS A 132 18.57 -1.44 14.28
CA LYS A 132 19.58 -1.29 13.25
C LYS A 132 19.03 -1.83 11.94
N CYS A 133 19.06 -1.00 10.93
CA CYS A 133 18.59 -1.35 9.61
C CYS A 133 19.69 -2.05 8.83
N VAL A 134 19.48 -3.31 8.43
CA VAL A 134 20.46 -4.06 7.62
C VAL A 134 20.63 -3.48 6.21
N LEU A 135 19.65 -2.74 5.68
CA LEU A 135 19.71 -2.18 4.33
C LEU A 135 20.65 -0.97 4.22
N CYS A 136 20.62 -0.08 5.22
CA CYS A 136 21.42 1.15 5.22
C CYS A 136 22.51 1.18 6.29
N GLU A 137 22.56 0.12 7.12
CA GLU A 137 23.53 -0.09 8.21
C GLU A 137 23.48 0.95 9.34
N ARG A 138 22.43 1.78 9.39
CA ARG A 138 22.24 2.82 10.42
C ARG A 138 21.37 2.33 11.56
N ARG A 139 21.64 2.85 12.76
CA ARG A 139 20.81 2.65 13.96
C ARG A 139 19.56 3.56 13.93
N GLY A 140 18.59 3.25 14.79
CA GLY A 140 17.38 4.04 15.03
C GLY A 140 16.14 3.62 14.24
N HIS A 141 16.26 2.67 13.31
CA HIS A 141 15.10 2.14 12.58
C HIS A 141 15.32 0.70 12.10
N ALA A 142 14.21 0.00 11.82
CA ALA A 142 14.20 -1.33 11.24
C ALA A 142 14.31 -1.29 9.70
N ALA A 143 14.71 -2.40 9.08
CA ALA A 143 14.76 -2.58 7.63
C ALA A 143 13.39 -2.48 6.92
N SER A 144 12.29 -2.51 7.68
CA SER A 144 10.92 -2.30 7.20
C SER A 144 10.48 -0.84 7.22
N ASP A 145 11.31 0.09 7.73
CA ASP A 145 10.98 1.51 7.81
C ASP A 145 10.89 2.12 6.40
N ARG A 146 9.78 2.82 6.14
CA ARG A 146 9.50 3.48 4.86
C ARG A 146 10.31 4.76 4.65
N ASN A 147 10.90 5.30 5.72
CA ASN A 147 11.81 6.44 5.70
C ASN A 147 13.28 6.03 5.54
N CYS A 148 13.57 4.73 5.42
CA CYS A 148 14.94 4.25 5.16
C CYS A 148 15.43 4.79 3.81
N PRO A 149 16.59 5.48 3.73
CA PRO A 149 17.06 6.10 2.49
C PRO A 149 17.30 5.09 1.36
N VAL A 150 17.68 3.86 1.70
CA VAL A 150 17.86 2.77 0.73
C VAL A 150 16.51 2.28 0.21
N PHE A 151 15.50 2.18 1.08
CA PHE A 151 14.14 1.84 0.69
C PHE A 151 13.55 2.92 -0.22
N THR A 152 13.60 4.20 0.17
CA THR A 152 13.10 5.33 -0.62
C THR A 152 13.76 5.39 -2.00
N ARG A 153 15.08 5.23 -2.09
CA ARG A 153 15.80 5.16 -3.38
C ARG A 153 15.32 3.99 -4.24
N ARG A 154 15.05 2.84 -3.62
CA ARG A 154 14.58 1.64 -4.33
C ARG A 154 13.15 1.82 -4.84
N VAL A 155 12.27 2.45 -4.06
CA VAL A 155 10.91 2.85 -4.45
C VAL A 155 10.98 3.80 -5.64
N ALA A 156 11.74 4.89 -5.55
CA ALA A 156 11.88 5.85 -6.64
C ALA A 156 12.42 5.19 -7.92
N SER A 157 13.41 4.31 -7.80
CA SER A 157 13.96 3.56 -8.94
C SER A 157 12.92 2.61 -9.57
N LEU A 158 12.02 2.04 -8.77
CA LEU A 158 10.95 1.17 -9.26
C LEU A 158 9.89 1.98 -9.99
N HIS A 159 9.50 3.12 -9.42
CA HIS A 159 8.49 4.02 -10.00
C HIS A 159 9.00 4.65 -11.30
N ASN A 160 10.24 5.12 -11.35
CA ASN A 160 10.85 5.66 -12.57
C ASN A 160 10.90 4.67 -13.75
N ARG A 161 10.96 3.36 -13.47
CA ARG A 161 10.96 2.32 -14.53
C ARG A 161 9.57 2.01 -15.07
N ARG A 162 8.51 2.40 -14.35
CA ARG A 162 7.14 2.13 -14.73
C ARG A 162 6.51 3.39 -15.29
N ALA A 163 6.26 3.37 -16.59
CA ALA A 163 5.54 4.43 -17.28
C ALA A 163 4.30 4.86 -16.48
N GLY A 164 4.09 6.16 -16.36
CA GLY A 164 2.92 6.69 -15.66
C GLY A 164 3.01 6.73 -14.13
N SER A 165 4.04 6.16 -13.48
CA SER A 165 4.07 6.06 -12.00
C SER A 165 4.43 7.37 -11.31
N ASN A 166 5.18 8.25 -11.99
CA ASN A 166 5.60 9.53 -11.45
C ASN A 166 4.51 10.61 -11.52
N TYR A 167 3.43 10.36 -12.27
CA TYR A 167 2.30 11.27 -12.34
C TYR A 167 1.30 11.01 -11.22
N ARG A 168 0.68 12.10 -10.74
CA ARG A 168 -0.40 12.04 -9.74
C ARG A 168 -1.59 11.23 -10.25
N LEU A 169 -1.88 11.31 -11.55
CA LEU A 169 -2.98 10.62 -12.21
C LEU A 169 -2.49 9.42 -13.03
N PHE A 170 -3.41 8.56 -13.44
CA PHE A 170 -3.15 7.56 -14.47
C PHE A 170 -3.12 8.26 -15.83
N VAL A 171 -2.05 8.05 -16.58
CA VAL A 171 -1.86 8.65 -17.91
C VAL A 171 -2.95 8.16 -18.86
N THR A 172 -3.68 9.10 -19.45
CA THR A 172 -4.66 8.88 -20.53
C THR A 172 -4.28 9.71 -21.75
N ASN A 173 -5.16 9.83 -22.73
CA ASN A 173 -4.97 10.72 -23.88
C ASN A 173 -5.18 12.21 -23.53
N GLU A 174 -5.64 12.51 -22.31
CA GLU A 174 -5.89 13.88 -21.85
C GLU A 174 -4.60 14.50 -21.30
N PRO A 175 -4.20 15.70 -21.77
CA PRO A 175 -2.95 16.35 -21.34
C PRO A 175 -2.85 16.62 -19.83
N GLU A 176 -3.99 16.75 -19.15
CA GLU A 176 -4.06 17.00 -17.70
C GLU A 176 -3.58 15.81 -16.85
N THR A 177 -3.40 14.64 -17.48
CA THR A 177 -2.94 13.41 -16.82
C THR A 177 -1.43 13.17 -16.92
N TRP A 178 -0.70 14.04 -17.63
CA TRP A 178 0.74 13.98 -17.86
C TRP A 178 1.52 14.98 -16.98
#